data_AF-A0A3B0VV47-F1
#
_entry.id   AF-A0A3B0VV47-F1
#
_cell.length_a   1.000
_cell.length_b   1.000
_cell.length_c   1.000
_cell.angle_alpha   90.00
_cell.angle_beta   90.00
_cell.angle_gamma   90.00
#
_symmetry.space_group_name_H-M   'P 1'
#
loop_
_entity.id
_entity.type
_entity.pdbx_description
1 polymer ?
#
loop_
_entity_poly.entity_id
_entity_poly.type
_entity_poly.pdbx_seq_one_letter_code
_entity_poly.pdbx_strand_id
1 'polypeptide(L)'
;MKLISFAFLLLISLSSDALVRIEPVNPIEGQNVQLYYADCEPPFSNIYTGELFYLNQNGNTIQFVGFYTFPPPICNVIEEQYYDLGTYTEGNYQIEIYLLSADFPSPVDLINITPNEVISFGVTAPVSVPIASSFGLIIMAFLIFPLAFNFIRSIKK
;
A
#
# COMPACT_ATOMS: atom_id res chain seq x y z
N MET A 1 -20.49 35.38 24.54
CA MET A 1 -19.99 33.99 24.43
C MET A 1 -20.62 33.35 23.22
N LYS A 2 -19.86 33.15 22.13
CA LYS A 2 -20.32 32.41 20.95
C LYS A 2 -19.72 31.00 21.01
N LEU A 3 -20.59 30.00 21.09
CA LEU A 3 -20.23 28.59 21.02
C LEU A 3 -19.62 28.30 19.65
N ILE A 4 -18.36 27.86 19.63
CA ILE A 4 -17.74 27.24 18.46
C ILE A 4 -18.15 25.76 18.52
N SER A 5 -19.15 25.40 17.72
CA SER A 5 -19.48 24.01 17.45
C SER A 5 -18.44 23.47 16.47
N PHE A 6 -17.45 22.75 17.00
CA PHE A 6 -16.53 21.93 16.20
C PHE A 6 -17.30 20.67 15.79
N ALA A 7 -17.92 20.70 14.61
CA ALA A 7 -18.48 19.51 13.99
C ALA A 7 -17.30 18.62 13.55
N PHE A 8 -17.00 17.60 14.36
CA PHE A 8 -16.10 16.52 14.02
C PHE A 8 -16.81 15.63 12.99
N LEU A 9 -16.62 15.93 11.71
CA LEU A 9 -17.03 15.06 10.61
C LEU A 9 -16.11 13.83 10.64
N LEU A 10 -16.54 12.81 11.38
CA LEU A 10 -16.01 11.47 11.29
C LEU A 10 -16.29 10.95 9.87
N LEU A 11 -15.27 10.92 9.01
CA LEU A 11 -15.31 10.22 7.73
C LEU A 11 -15.44 8.73 8.02
N ILE A 12 -16.69 8.24 8.02
CA ILE A 12 -16.96 6.81 7.92
C ILE A 12 -16.58 6.43 6.48
N SER A 13 -15.42 5.81 6.30
CA SER A 13 -15.09 5.11 5.06
C SER A 13 -16.11 3.99 4.91
N LEU A 14 -17.07 4.16 3.99
CA LEU A 14 -17.85 3.04 3.51
C LEU A 14 -16.86 1.99 3.02
N SER A 15 -16.90 0.80 3.60
CA SER A 15 -16.24 -0.38 3.06
C SER A 15 -16.79 -0.58 1.64
N SER A 16 -16.02 -0.18 0.63
CA SER A 16 -16.35 -0.56 -0.74
C SER A 16 -16.14 -2.07 -0.84
N ASP A 17 -17.09 -2.79 -1.43
CA ASP A 17 -16.97 -4.19 -1.86
C ASP A 17 -15.90 -4.32 -2.97
N ALA A 18 -14.66 -3.95 -2.67
CA ALA A 18 -13.50 -4.16 -3.54
C ALA A 18 -13.11 -5.63 -3.42
N LEU A 19 -12.82 -6.31 -4.53
CA LEU A 19 -12.38 -7.72 -4.48
C LEU A 19 -10.93 -7.79 -4.01
N VAL A 20 -10.14 -6.78 -4.37
CA VAL A 20 -8.73 -6.67 -4.01
C VAL A 20 -8.40 -5.25 -3.54
N ARG A 21 -7.34 -5.13 -2.73
CA ARG A 21 -6.81 -3.86 -2.23
C ARG A 21 -5.31 -3.78 -2.46
N ILE A 22 -4.80 -2.57 -2.66
CA ILE A 22 -3.36 -2.32 -2.77
C ILE A 22 -2.82 -1.95 -1.39
N GLU A 23 -1.68 -2.55 -1.02
CA GLU A 23 -0.89 -2.11 0.12
C GLU A 23 0.57 -1.82 -0.30
N PRO A 24 1.17 -0.73 0.23
CA PRO A 24 0.52 0.33 1.01
C PRO A 24 -0.47 1.15 0.14
N VAL A 25 -1.47 1.76 0.77
CA VAL A 25 -2.47 2.61 0.07
C VAL A 25 -1.83 3.82 -0.63
N ASN A 26 -0.73 4.34 -0.06
CA ASN A 26 0.03 5.45 -0.61
C ASN A 26 1.52 5.06 -0.70
N PRO A 27 1.93 4.31 -1.73
CA PRO A 27 3.31 3.88 -1.88
C PRO A 27 4.24 5.07 -2.10
N ILE A 28 5.45 4.93 -1.59
CA ILE A 28 6.57 5.82 -1.87
C ILE A 28 7.45 5.14 -2.91
N GLU A 29 8.11 5.91 -3.78
CA GLU A 29 9.06 5.38 -4.75
C GLU A 29 10.08 4.42 -4.09
N GLY A 30 10.25 3.25 -4.71
CA GLY A 30 11.12 2.19 -4.20
C GLY A 30 10.51 1.33 -3.09
N GLN A 31 9.31 1.65 -2.60
CA GLN A 31 8.54 0.76 -1.71
C GLN A 31 7.85 -0.34 -2.51
N ASN A 32 7.83 -1.54 -1.95
CA ASN A 32 7.13 -2.67 -2.57
C ASN A 32 5.62 -2.47 -2.53
N VAL A 33 4.96 -2.70 -3.65
CA VAL A 33 3.51 -2.61 -3.79
C VAL A 33 2.95 -4.02 -3.90
N GLN A 34 1.89 -4.30 -3.17
CA GLN A 34 1.30 -5.63 -3.03
C GLN A 34 -0.21 -5.53 -3.29
N LEU A 35 -0.76 -6.56 -3.94
CA LEU A 35 -2.19 -6.71 -4.17
C LEU A 35 -2.74 -7.79 -3.24
N TYR A 36 -3.72 -7.46 -2.42
CA TYR A 36 -4.36 -8.35 -1.46
C TYR A 36 -5.80 -8.60 -1.86
N TYR A 37 -6.37 -9.77 -1.54
CA TYR A 37 -7.83 -9.89 -1.54
C TYR A 37 -8.42 -9.10 -0.36
N ALA A 38 -9.51 -8.40 -0.61
CA ALA A 38 -10.24 -7.72 0.46
C ALA A 38 -10.80 -8.74 1.46
N ASP A 39 -11.02 -8.28 2.70
CA ASP A 39 -11.63 -9.07 3.78
C ASP A 39 -10.89 -10.32 4.27
N CYS A 40 -9.64 -10.55 3.84
CA CYS A 40 -8.73 -11.48 4.51
C CYS A 40 -7.81 -10.71 5.53
N GLU A 41 -7.75 -11.20 6.79
CA GLU A 41 -6.92 -10.68 7.93
C GLU A 41 -5.46 -11.27 7.92
N PRO A 42 -4.44 -10.67 8.60
CA PRO A 42 -3.15 -10.16 8.04
C PRO A 42 -1.83 -11.01 8.29
N PRO A 43 -0.57 -10.59 7.89
CA PRO A 43 0.17 -10.91 6.64
C PRO A 43 1.53 -11.70 6.81
N PHE A 44 1.78 -12.72 5.98
CA PHE A 44 2.97 -13.57 5.76
C PHE A 44 2.90 -14.24 4.36
N SER A 45 4.05 -14.76 3.91
CA SER A 45 4.40 -14.90 2.49
C SER A 45 3.72 -16.00 1.64
N ASN A 46 3.38 -15.60 0.40
CA ASN A 46 3.20 -16.36 -0.84
C ASN A 46 1.91 -17.20 -1.04
N ILE A 47 1.16 -16.85 -2.10
CA ILE A 47 0.10 -17.67 -2.69
C ILE A 47 0.73 -18.93 -3.33
N TYR A 48 0.39 -20.11 -2.81
CA TYR A 48 0.63 -21.43 -3.43
C TYR A 48 -0.69 -22.11 -3.78
N THR A 49 -1.58 -21.42 -4.48
CA THR A 49 -2.77 -22.04 -5.07
C THR A 49 -2.43 -22.46 -6.51
N GLY A 50 -3.11 -23.47 -7.06
CA GLY A 50 -2.98 -23.89 -8.47
C GLY A 50 -3.49 -22.85 -9.48
N GLU A 51 -3.46 -21.58 -9.09
CA GLU A 51 -3.87 -20.41 -9.84
C GLU A 51 -2.67 -19.95 -10.66
N LEU A 52 -2.89 -19.72 -11.95
CA LEU A 52 -1.89 -19.09 -12.78
C LEU A 52 -2.10 -17.58 -12.71
N PHE A 53 -1.02 -16.86 -12.51
CA PHE A 53 -1.02 -15.40 -12.50
C PHE A 53 0.03 -14.90 -13.47
N TYR A 54 -0.28 -13.83 -14.19
CA TYR A 54 0.74 -13.04 -14.84
C TYR A 54 0.41 -11.56 -14.80
N LEU A 55 1.47 -10.76 -14.84
CA LEU A 55 1.41 -9.32 -14.98
C LEU A 55 1.82 -8.93 -16.39
N ASN A 56 1.09 -7.97 -16.95
CA ASN A 56 1.53 -7.22 -18.12
C ASN A 56 1.47 -5.74 -17.80
N GLN A 57 2.55 -5.00 -18.05
CA GLN A 57 2.59 -3.56 -17.81
C GLN A 57 2.70 -2.81 -19.12
N ASN A 58 1.76 -1.89 -19.35
CA ASN A 58 1.77 -0.98 -20.49
C ASN A 58 1.77 0.46 -19.99
N GLY A 59 2.98 1.04 -19.87
CA GLY A 59 3.17 2.35 -19.27
C GLY A 59 2.77 2.35 -17.79
N ASN A 60 1.78 3.17 -17.45
CA ASN A 60 1.28 3.30 -16.07
C ASN A 60 0.08 2.37 -15.78
N THR A 61 -0.33 1.55 -16.75
CA THR A 61 -1.38 0.55 -16.58
C THR A 61 -0.76 -0.81 -16.31
N ILE A 62 -1.13 -1.43 -15.19
CA ILE A 62 -0.72 -2.76 -14.76
C ILE A 62 -1.92 -3.68 -14.95
N GLN A 63 -1.77 -4.71 -15.76
CA GLN A 63 -2.80 -5.70 -16.01
C GLN A 63 -2.49 -6.94 -15.19
N PHE A 64 -3.32 -7.20 -14.19
CA PHE A 64 -3.25 -8.37 -13.35
C PHE A 64 -4.27 -9.40 -13.82
N VAL A 65 -3.79 -10.57 -14.27
CA VAL A 65 -4.66 -11.64 -14.76
C VAL A 65 -4.51 -12.85 -13.85
N GLY A 66 -5.61 -13.24 -13.20
CA GLY A 66 -5.71 -14.45 -12.39
C GLY A 66 -6.67 -15.46 -13.02
N PHE A 67 -6.28 -16.74 -13.01
CA PHE A 67 -7.14 -17.85 -13.43
C PHE A 67 -7.57 -18.69 -12.22
N TYR A 68 -8.88 -18.90 -12.07
CA TYR A 68 -9.47 -19.55 -10.89
C TYR A 68 -10.31 -20.77 -11.25
N THR A 69 -10.17 -21.84 -10.47
CA THR A 69 -11.17 -22.91 -10.47
C THR A 69 -12.32 -22.51 -9.58
N PHE A 70 -13.55 -22.39 -10.12
CA PHE A 70 -14.71 -21.94 -9.34
C PHE A 70 -15.03 -22.89 -8.17
N PRO A 71 -15.40 -22.36 -6.99
CA PRO A 71 -15.56 -20.95 -6.64
C PRO A 71 -14.21 -20.21 -6.50
N PRO A 72 -14.15 -18.88 -6.74
CA PRO A 72 -12.98 -18.09 -6.36
C PRO A 72 -12.63 -18.39 -4.91
N PRO A 73 -11.34 -18.38 -4.52
CA PRO A 73 -10.94 -18.73 -3.17
C PRO A 73 -11.72 -17.89 -2.17
N ILE A 74 -12.68 -18.53 -1.51
CA ILE A 74 -13.37 -17.99 -0.34
C ILE A 74 -12.28 -18.03 0.72
N CYS A 75 -11.79 -16.87 1.22
CA CYS A 75 -10.64 -16.75 2.13
C CYS A 75 -10.53 -18.02 3.00
N ASN A 76 -9.66 -18.96 2.59
CA ASN A 76 -9.48 -20.17 3.37
C ASN A 76 -8.71 -19.68 4.59
N VAL A 77 -9.30 -19.82 5.78
CA VAL A 77 -8.84 -19.29 7.09
C VAL A 77 -7.44 -19.81 7.50
N ILE A 78 -6.73 -20.46 6.59
CA ILE A 78 -5.52 -21.23 6.82
C ILE A 78 -4.36 -20.71 5.94
N GLU A 79 -4.63 -20.07 4.79
CA GLU A 79 -3.57 -19.68 3.84
C GLU A 79 -3.83 -18.29 3.23
N GLU A 80 -2.82 -17.44 3.32
CA GLU A 80 -2.87 -16.02 3.01
C GLU A 80 -2.67 -15.74 1.51
N GLN A 81 -3.34 -14.72 0.98
CA GLN A 81 -3.33 -14.48 -0.47
C GLN A 81 -3.01 -13.02 -0.85
N TYR A 82 -1.72 -12.74 -1.11
CA TYR A 82 -1.28 -11.51 -1.76
C TYR A 82 -0.35 -11.77 -2.95
N TYR A 83 -0.33 -10.83 -3.88
CA TYR A 83 0.56 -10.84 -5.04
C TYR A 83 1.54 -9.67 -4.97
N ASP A 84 2.83 -9.97 -5.17
CA ASP A 84 3.88 -8.96 -5.20
C ASP A 84 3.91 -8.26 -6.57
N LEU A 85 3.54 -6.99 -6.59
CA LEU A 85 3.56 -6.17 -7.80
C LEU A 85 4.93 -5.52 -8.06
N GLY A 86 5.86 -5.61 -7.11
CA GLY A 86 7.18 -5.00 -7.19
C GLY A 86 7.20 -3.52 -6.80
N THR A 87 8.24 -2.82 -7.24
CA THR A 87 8.47 -1.39 -6.94
C THR A 87 8.19 -0.52 -8.16
N TYR A 88 7.72 0.70 -7.90
CA TYR A 88 7.34 1.65 -8.94
C TYR A 88 8.03 3.01 -8.72
N THR A 89 8.24 3.74 -9.82
CA THR A 89 8.73 5.13 -9.79
C THR A 89 7.61 6.09 -9.41
N GLU A 90 7.95 7.35 -9.08
CA GLU A 90 6.93 8.38 -8.85
C GLU A 90 5.96 8.52 -10.05
N GLY A 91 4.66 8.52 -9.77
CA GLY A 91 3.64 8.64 -10.81
C GLY A 91 2.26 8.15 -10.38
N ASN A 92 1.26 8.36 -11.24
CA ASN A 92 -0.08 7.80 -11.07
C ASN A 92 -0.21 6.54 -11.91
N TYR A 93 -0.63 5.46 -11.26
CA TYR A 93 -0.77 4.13 -11.84
C TYR A 93 -2.22 3.65 -11.74
N GLN A 94 -2.55 2.74 -12.63
CA GLN A 94 -3.84 2.07 -12.68
C GLN A 94 -3.61 0.56 -12.77
N ILE A 95 -4.29 -0.21 -11.93
CA ILE A 95 -4.31 -1.67 -12.01
C ILE A 95 -5.65 -2.10 -12.58
N GLU A 96 -5.61 -2.88 -13.65
CA GLU A 96 -6.76 -3.58 -14.23
C GLU A 96 -6.71 -5.04 -13.78
N ILE A 97 -7.73 -5.48 -13.06
CA ILE A 97 -7.81 -6.85 -12.52
C ILE A 97 -8.75 -7.67 -13.39
N TYR A 98 -8.24 -8.78 -13.91
CA TYR A 98 -8.97 -9.75 -14.72
C TYR A 98 -9.01 -11.08 -13.98
N LEU A 99 -10.20 -11.49 -13.54
CA LEU A 99 -10.44 -12.76 -12.88
C LEU A 99 -11.17 -13.66 -13.87
N LEU A 100 -10.46 -14.65 -14.39
CA LEU A 100 -10.95 -15.56 -15.42
C LEU A 100 -11.10 -16.97 -14.85
N SER A 101 -11.96 -17.77 -15.47
CA SER A 101 -12.09 -19.18 -15.12
C SER A 101 -10.87 -19.98 -15.61
N ALA A 102 -10.51 -21.05 -14.91
CA ALA A 102 -9.32 -21.86 -15.22
C ALA A 102 -9.40 -22.58 -16.58
N ASP A 103 -10.58 -22.69 -17.17
CA ASP A 103 -10.82 -23.20 -18.53
C ASP A 103 -10.66 -22.13 -19.62
N PHE A 104 -10.40 -20.87 -19.25
CA PHE A 104 -10.19 -19.79 -20.20
C PHE A 104 -8.89 -20.01 -21.01
N PRO A 105 -8.93 -19.92 -22.35
CA PRO A 105 -7.77 -20.19 -23.19
C PRO A 105 -6.64 -19.17 -22.97
N SER A 106 -5.40 -19.66 -22.92
CA SER A 106 -4.19 -18.84 -22.81
C SER A 106 -3.42 -18.82 -24.14
N PRO A 107 -2.89 -17.66 -24.59
CA PRO A 107 -2.87 -16.36 -23.92
C PRO A 107 -4.21 -15.62 -24.01
N VAL A 108 -4.48 -14.76 -23.03
CA VAL A 108 -5.73 -13.98 -22.95
C VAL A 108 -5.58 -12.71 -23.80
N ASP A 109 -6.53 -12.48 -24.70
CA ASP A 109 -6.65 -11.20 -25.40
C ASP A 109 -7.42 -10.19 -24.54
N LEU A 110 -6.67 -9.32 -23.84
CA LEU A 110 -7.24 -8.31 -22.94
C LEU A 110 -7.88 -7.12 -23.67
N ILE A 111 -7.70 -6.98 -24.99
CA ILE A 111 -8.22 -5.83 -25.76
C ILE A 111 -9.75 -5.79 -25.74
N ASN A 112 -10.39 -6.97 -25.71
CA ASN A 112 -11.83 -7.11 -25.83
C ASN A 112 -12.50 -7.50 -24.49
N ILE A 113 -11.75 -7.55 -23.39
CA ILE A 113 -12.23 -7.97 -22.09
C ILE A 113 -12.31 -6.74 -21.17
N THR A 114 -13.44 -6.58 -20.49
CA THR A 114 -13.57 -5.55 -19.45
C THR A 114 -12.96 -6.08 -18.15
N PRO A 115 -12.09 -5.31 -17.47
CA PRO A 115 -11.56 -5.71 -16.18
C PRO A 115 -12.69 -5.86 -15.14
N ASN A 116 -12.55 -6.84 -14.26
CA ASN A 116 -13.45 -7.07 -13.13
C ASN A 116 -13.38 -5.90 -12.14
N GLU A 117 -12.18 -5.36 -11.93
CA GLU A 117 -11.94 -4.25 -11.03
C GLU A 117 -10.81 -3.37 -11.55
N VAL A 118 -10.88 -2.08 -11.22
CA VAL A 118 -9.87 -1.08 -11.58
C VAL A 118 -9.48 -0.30 -10.33
N ILE A 119 -8.21 -0.35 -9.97
CA ILE A 119 -7.66 0.39 -8.82
C ILE A 119 -6.72 1.48 -9.33
N SER A 120 -6.93 2.72 -8.90
CA SER A 120 -6.00 3.82 -9.16
C SER A 120 -5.18 4.12 -7.91
N PHE A 121 -3.86 4.24 -8.05
CA PHE A 121 -2.97 4.57 -6.94
C PHE A 121 -1.86 5.52 -7.38
N GLY A 122 -1.38 6.35 -6.45
CA GLY A 122 -0.29 7.29 -6.68
C GLY A 122 0.96 6.87 -5.92
N VAL A 123 2.10 6.81 -6.62
CA VAL A 123 3.42 6.63 -6.03
C VAL A 123 4.02 8.01 -5.83
N THR A 124 4.40 8.32 -4.59
CA THR A 124 4.95 9.62 -4.21
C THR A 124 6.48 9.58 -4.13
N ALA A 125 7.15 10.67 -4.45
CA ALA A 125 8.59 10.79 -4.26
C ALA A 125 8.96 10.62 -2.77
N PRO A 126 10.16 10.07 -2.46
CA PRO A 126 10.60 9.97 -1.08
C PRO A 126 10.76 11.36 -0.47
N VAL A 127 10.18 11.56 0.71
CA VAL A 127 10.37 12.81 1.45
C VAL A 127 11.83 12.93 1.84
N SER A 128 12.57 13.81 1.16
CA SER A 128 13.93 14.14 1.56
C SER A 128 13.88 14.93 2.86
N VAL A 129 14.18 14.29 3.98
CA VAL A 129 14.48 15.02 5.21
C VAL A 129 15.78 15.76 4.94
N PRO A 130 15.82 17.11 5.00
CA PRO A 130 17.08 17.82 4.89
C PRO A 130 17.98 17.27 5.98
N ILE A 131 19.07 16.61 5.58
CA ILE A 131 20.08 16.05 6.48
C ILE A 131 20.40 17.19 7.44
N ALA A 132 20.06 17.03 8.73
CA ALA A 132 20.43 18.00 9.74
C ALA A 132 21.92 18.20 9.57
N SER A 133 22.32 19.38 9.09
CA SER A 133 23.72 19.62 8.82
C SER A 133 24.47 19.30 10.11
N SER A 134 25.68 18.75 10.00
CA SER A 134 26.52 18.48 11.18
C SER A 134 26.60 19.71 12.10
N PHE A 135 26.51 20.90 11.51
CA PHE A 135 26.36 22.17 12.21
C PHE A 135 25.07 22.32 13.03
N GLY A 136 23.90 21.94 12.48
CA GLY A 136 22.62 21.94 13.20
C GLY A 136 22.59 20.96 14.39
N LEU A 137 23.20 19.78 14.24
CA LEU A 137 23.37 18.82 15.35
C LEU A 137 24.29 19.36 16.44
N ILE A 138 25.37 20.05 16.07
CA ILE A 138 26.28 20.71 17.01
C ILE A 138 25.54 21.82 17.79
N ILE A 139 24.74 22.65 17.11
CA ILE A 139 23.94 23.70 17.77
C ILE A 139 22.93 23.07 18.75
N MET A 140 22.23 22.01 18.34
CA MET A 140 21.31 21.29 19.22
C MET A 140 22.03 20.70 20.44
N ALA A 141 23.21 20.10 20.24
CA ALA A 141 24.02 19.60 21.35
C ALA A 141 24.43 20.72 22.31
N PHE A 142 24.86 21.89 21.81
CA PHE A 142 25.20 23.05 22.63
C PHE A 142 24.02 23.65 23.38
N LEU A 143 22.80 23.52 22.88
CA LEU A 143 21.59 23.96 23.59
C LEU A 143 21.15 22.95 24.65
N ILE A 144 21.28 21.65 24.39
CA ILE A 144 20.85 20.59 25.30
C ILE A 144 21.84 20.39 26.46
N PHE A 145 23.14 20.55 26.23
CA PHE A 145 24.18 20.37 27.26
C PHE A 145 23.99 21.24 28.51
N PRO A 146 23.78 22.57 28.41
CA PRO A 146 23.59 23.42 29.57
C PRO A 146 22.25 23.16 30.27
N LEU A 147 21.20 22.77 29.53
CA LEU A 147 19.92 22.34 30.10
C LEU A 147 20.08 21.06 30.92
N ALA A 148 20.74 20.04 30.37
CA ALA A 148 21.04 18.79 31.07
C ALA A 148 21.94 19.04 32.29
N PHE A 149 22.95 19.90 32.18
CA PHE A 149 23.84 20.24 33.29
C PHE A 149 23.10 20.95 34.43
N ASN A 150 22.22 21.91 34.11
CA ASN A 150 21.38 22.57 35.10
C ASN A 150 20.39 21.60 35.77
N PHE A 151 19.81 20.68 35.00
CA PHE A 151 18.91 19.65 35.53
C PHE A 151 19.63 18.71 36.50
N ILE A 152 20.81 18.21 36.14
CA ILE A 152 21.64 17.35 37.02
C ILE A 152 22.05 18.09 38.30
N ARG A 153 22.38 19.39 38.18
CA ARG A 153 22.70 20.23 39.35
C ARG A 153 21.48 20.46 40.26
N SER A 154 20.28 20.57 39.69
CA SER A 154 19.02 20.73 40.43
C SER A 154 18.64 19.48 41.24
N ILE A 155 18.99 18.29 40.76
CA ILE A 155 18.66 17.02 41.44
C ILE A 155 19.61 16.73 42.62
N LYS A 156 20.82 17.30 42.60
CA LYS A 156 21.84 17.09 43.65
C LYS A 156 21.75 18.06 44.84
N LYS A 157 20.74 18.95 44.87
CA LYS A 157 20.42 19.81 46.01
C LYS A 157 19.20 19.28 46.73
#